data_AF-A0AAW7WJ07-F1
#
_entry.id   AF-A0AAW7WJ07-F1
#
_cell.length_a   1.000
_cell.length_b   1.000
_cell.length_c   1.000
_cell.angle_alpha   90.00
_cell.angle_beta   90.00
_cell.angle_gamma   90.00
#
_symmetry.space_group_name_H-M   'P 1'
#
loop_
_entity.id
_entity.type
_entity.pdbx_description
1 polymer ?
#
loop_
_entity_poly.entity_id
_entity_poly.type
_entity_poly.pdbx_seq_one_letter_code
_entity_poly.pdbx_strand_id
1 'polypeptide(L)' 'MTNSTPNIVAWLAEYKRYLSLVADGAHEKAAVLKQEIEEGLNWVELTWDDLEFANNPNQPGEL' A
#
# COMPACT_ATOMS: atom_id res chain seq x y z
N MET A 1 -13.29 15.71 -15.89
CA MET A 1 -11.96 15.28 -15.40
C MET A 1 -12.00 13.77 -15.35
N THR A 2 -11.24 13.08 -16.20
CA THR A 2 -11.04 11.64 -16.06
C THR A 2 -10.30 11.44 -14.75
N ASN A 3 -11.01 11.05 -13.69
CA ASN A 3 -10.39 10.51 -12.48
C ASN A 3 -9.77 9.18 -12.91
N SER A 4 -8.59 9.27 -13.54
CA SER A 4 -7.79 8.13 -13.89
C SER A 4 -7.50 7.42 -12.58
N THR A 5 -8.09 6.24 -12.42
CA THR A 5 -7.83 5.28 -11.35
C THR A 5 -6.41 5.46 -10.83
N PRO A 6 -6.20 5.80 -9.55
CA PRO A 6 -4.88 5.77 -8.94
C PRO A 6 -4.20 4.46 -9.31
N ASN A 7 -3.20 4.55 -10.18
CA ASN A 7 -2.47 3.40 -10.68
C ASN A 7 -1.80 2.72 -9.47
N ILE A 8 -1.83 1.39 -9.40
CA ILE A 8 -1.19 0.60 -8.34
C ILE A 8 0.26 1.06 -8.04
N VAL A 9 0.96 1.63 -9.01
CA VAL A 9 2.28 2.26 -8.86
C VAL A 9 2.30 3.40 -7.81
N ALA A 10 1.26 4.24 -7.75
CA ALA A 10 1.17 5.33 -6.79
C ALA A 10 0.98 4.80 -5.37
N TRP A 11 0.08 3.83 -5.20
CA TRP A 11 -0.13 3.17 -3.91
C TRP A 11 1.09 2.37 -3.45
N LEU A 12 1.84 1.77 -4.37
CA LEU A 12 3.12 1.13 -4.08
C LEU A 12 4.16 2.10 -3.52
N ALA A 13 4.15 3.36 -3.94
CA ALA A 13 5.05 4.37 -3.38
C ALA A 13 4.71 4.65 -1.90
N GLU A 14 3.42 4.82 -1.59
CA GLU A 14 2.95 5.00 -0.21
C GLU A 14 3.19 3.75 0.64
N TYR A 15 3.00 2.55 0.08
CA TYR A 15 3.33 1.28 0.75
C TYR A 15 4.82 1.17 1.09
N LYS A 16 5.71 1.54 0.16
CA LYS A 16 7.16 1.57 0.43
C LYS A 16 7.52 2.56 1.52
N ARG A 17 6.84 3.72 1.57
CA ARG A 17 6.99 4.69 2.66
C ARG A 17 6.52 4.12 4.00
N TYR A 18 5.41 3.39 4.02
CA TYR A 18 4.97 2.64 5.19
C TYR A 18 6.05 1.65 5.65
N LEU A 19 6.62 0.86 4.74
CA LEU A 19 7.71 -0.08 5.07
C LEU A 19 8.94 0.63 5.65
N SER A 20 9.32 1.79 5.11
CA SER A 20 10.40 2.59 5.68
C SER A 20 10.09 3.07 7.10
N LEU A 21 8.87 3.55 7.37
CA LEU A 21 8.48 3.96 8.72
C LEU A 21 8.50 2.80 9.71
N VAL A 22 8.11 1.60 9.28
CA VAL A 22 8.19 0.38 10.10
C VAL A 22 9.65 0.04 10.38
N ALA A 23 10.52 0.07 9.37
CA ALA A 23 11.94 -0.21 9.52
C ALA A 23 12.66 0.79 10.45
N ASP A 24 12.23 2.05 10.43
CA ASP A 24 12.74 3.13 11.29
C ASP A 24 12.18 3.09 12.73
N GLY A 25 11.27 2.15 13.03
CA GLY A 25 10.61 2.05 14.34
C GLY A 25 9.57 3.15 14.61
N ALA A 26 9.18 3.90 13.58
CA ALA A 26 8.19 4.97 13.66
C ALA A 26 6.75 4.41 13.63
N HIS A 27 6.43 3.50 14.55
CA HIS A 27 5.20 2.69 14.53
C HIS A 27 3.91 3.53 14.53
N GLU A 28 3.87 4.64 15.26
CA GLU A 28 2.69 5.52 15.28
C GLU A 28 2.44 6.16 13.91
N LYS A 29 3.50 6.67 13.27
CA LYS A 29 3.40 7.24 11.91
C LYS A 29 3.07 6.17 10.88
N ALA A 30 3.63 4.98 11.03
CA ALA A 30 3.33 3.84 10.16
C ALA A 30 1.85 3.43 10.29
N ALA A 31 1.29 3.42 11.49
CA ALA A 31 -0.11 3.09 11.73
C ALA A 31 -1.06 4.11 11.09
N VAL A 32 -0.76 5.41 11.24
CA VAL A 32 -1.52 6.48 10.57
C VAL A 32 -1.46 6.33 9.05
N LEU A 33 -0.26 6.16 8.49
CA LEU A 33 -0.11 6.00 7.03
C LEU A 33 -0.80 4.73 6.52
N LYS A 34 -0.76 3.63 7.27
CA LYS A 34 -1.46 2.40 6.92
C LYS A 34 -2.96 2.64 6.79
N GLN A 35 -3.57 3.34 7.74
CA GLN A 35 -5.00 3.68 7.69
C GLN A 35 -5.33 4.54 6.46
N GLU A 36 -4.54 5.58 6.17
CA GLU A 36 -4.73 6.43 4.99
C GLU A 36 -4.65 5.63 3.68
N ILE A 37 -3.72 4.67 3.59
CA ILE A 37 -3.60 3.76 2.44
C ILE A 37 -4.83 2.85 2.37
N GLU A 38 -5.22 2.16 3.45
CA GLU A 38 -6.37 1.24 3.45
C GLU A 38 -7.68 1.94 3.05
N GLU A 39 -7.90 3.17 3.53
CA GLU A 39 -9.03 4.00 3.10
C GLU A 39 -8.96 4.31 1.61
N GLY A 40 -7.79 4.72 1.12
CA GLY A 40 -7.53 5.05 -0.27
C GLY A 40 -7.71 3.89 -1.25
N LEU A 41 -7.25 2.69 -0.86
CA LEU A 41 -7.35 1.47 -1.66
C LEU A 41 -8.81 1.06 -1.90
N ASN A 42 -9.68 1.21 -0.89
CA ASN A 42 -11.11 0.91 -1.01
C ASN A 42 -11.80 1.74 -2.11
N TRP A 43 -11.36 2.99 -2.34
CA TRP A 43 -11.93 3.85 -3.40
C TRP A 43 -11.58 3.41 -4.82
N VAL A 44 -10.54 2.59 -4.97
CA VAL A 44 -9.95 2.24 -6.26
C VAL A 44 -9.98 0.75 -6.53
N GLU A 45 -10.77 0.01 -5.72
CA GLU A 45 -10.95 -1.43 -5.82
C GLU A 45 -9.62 -2.21 -5.76
N LEU A 46 -8.66 -1.69 -4.99
CA LEU A 46 -7.42 -2.39 -4.65
C LEU A 46 -7.47 -2.86 -3.19
N THR A 47 -6.63 -3.82 -2.87
CA THR A 47 -6.46 -4.37 -1.51
C THR A 47 -5.03 -4.20 -1.04
N TRP A 48 -4.83 -4.39 0.27
CA TRP A 48 -3.48 -4.42 0.84
C TRP A 48 -2.64 -5.54 0.23
N ASP A 49 -3.25 -6.72 -0.01
CA ASP A 49 -2.62 -7.87 -0.65
C ASP A 49 -2.13 -7.53 -2.08
N ASP A 50 -2.87 -6.71 -2.83
CA ASP A 50 -2.41 -6.25 -4.15
C ASP A 50 -1.11 -5.45 -4.05
N LEU A 51 -0.94 -4.65 -2.99
CA LEU A 51 0.30 -3.91 -2.76
C LEU A 51 1.44 -4.83 -2.34
N GLU A 52 1.17 -5.81 -1.48
CA GLU A 52 2.16 -6.81 -1.07
C GLU A 52 2.64 -7.64 -2.26
N PHE A 53 1.70 -8.13 -3.07
CA PHE A 53 1.99 -8.87 -4.30
C PHE A 53 2.77 -8.02 -5.30
N ALA A 54 2.34 -6.79 -5.55
CA ALA A 54 3.02 -5.92 -6.51
C ALA A 54 4.40 -5.44 -6.01
N ASN A 55 4.65 -5.41 -4.70
CA ASN A 55 5.97 -5.12 -4.13
C ASN A 55 6.93 -6.32 -4.21
N ASN A 56 6.41 -7.55 -4.13
CA ASN A 56 7.21 -8.76 -4.28
C ASN A 56 6.45 -9.85 -5.07
N PRO A 57 6.44 -9.78 -6.42
CA PRO A 57 5.64 -10.67 -7.25
C PRO A 57 6.10 -12.14 -7.25
N ASN A 58 7.21 -12.44 -6.55
CA ASN A 58 7.76 -13.78 -6.40
C ASN A 58 7.37 -14.45 -5.07
N GLN A 59 6.54 -13.81 -4.23
CA GLN A 59 5.96 -14.48 -3.07
C GLN A 59 4.86 -15.44 -3.52
N PRO A 60 4.97 -16.76 -3.26
CA PRO A 60 3.84 -17.65 -3.40
C PRO A 60 2.78 -17.19 -2.39
N GLY A 61 1.61 -16.76 -2.87
CA GLY A 61 0.47 -16.51 -2.00
C GLY A 61 0.19 -17.80 -1.22
N GLU A 62 0.31 -17.74 0.10
CA GLU A 62 -0.08 -18.86 0.96
C GLU A 62 -1.59 -19.06 0.80
N LEU A 63 -1.97 -20.06 0.01
CA LEU A 63 -3.31 -20.66 -0.09
C LEU A 63 -3.42 -21.84 0.89
#